data_AF-K5BRM7-F1
#
_entry.id   AF-K5BRM7-F1
#
_cell.length_a   1.000
_cell.length_b   1.000
_cell.length_c   1.000
_cell.angle_alpha   90.00
_cell.angle_beta   90.00
_cell.angle_gamma   90.00
#
_symmetry.space_group_name_H-M   'P 1'
#
loop_
_entity.id
_entity.type
_entity.pdbx_description
1 polymer ?
#
loop_
_entity_poly.entity_id
_entity_poly.type
_entity_poly.pdbx_seq_one_letter_code
_entity_poly.pdbx_strand_id
1 'polypeptide(L)' 'MKIETERLVIRDFQKRDVVGLLEYLSNPRVNCFAADRLCSEEAAFVYMQYSQKDMQRYAVS' A
#
# COMPACT_ATOMS: atom_id res chain seq x y z
N MET A 1 12.65 -5.78 -2.07
CA MET A 1 12.04 -6.96 -2.75
C MET A 1 11.70 -6.60 -4.20
N LYS A 2 11.95 -7.50 -5.16
CA LYS A 2 11.48 -7.34 -6.56
C LYS A 2 11.22 -8.73 -7.17
N ILE A 3 9.97 -9.00 -7.56
CA ILE A 3 9.56 -10.20 -8.28
C ILE A 3 8.87 -9.76 -9.58
N GLU A 4 9.30 -10.31 -10.71
CA GLU A 4 8.78 -9.97 -12.02
C GLU A 4 8.16 -11.21 -12.68
N THR A 5 7.02 -11.00 -13.33
CA THR A 5 6.32 -12.00 -14.14
C THR A 5 5.95 -11.35 -15.48
N GLU A 6 5.40 -12.13 -16.41
CA GLU A 6 4.92 -11.62 -17.70
C GLU A 6 3.88 -10.49 -17.56
N ARG A 7 3.08 -10.49 -16.49
CA ARG A 7 1.92 -9.58 -16.35
C ARG A 7 2.03 -8.58 -15.21
N LEU A 8 2.92 -8.82 -14.24
CA LEU A 8 2.95 -8.07 -12.97
C LEU A 8 4.37 -7.99 -12.41
N VAL A 9 4.65 -6.86 -11.78
CA VAL A 9 5.86 -6.62 -10.98
C VAL A 9 5.48 -6.33 -9.53
N ILE A 10 5.91 -7.19 -8.62
CA ILE A 10 5.80 -6.98 -7.16
C ILE A 10 7.10 -6.34 -6.69
N ARG A 11 7.01 -5.20 -6.04
CA ARG A 11 8.18 -4.41 -5.62
C ARG A 11 7.94 -3.68 -4.30
N ASP A 12 9.02 -3.19 -3.71
CA ASP A 12 8.90 -2.28 -2.57
C ASP A 12 8.13 -1.00 -2.97
N PHE A 13 7.45 -0.43 -1.98
CA PHE A 13 6.77 0.85 -2.12
C PHE A 13 7.74 1.98 -2.45
N GLN A 14 7.29 2.89 -3.29
CA GLN A 14 7.99 4.10 -3.70
C GLN A 14 7.09 5.31 -3.47
N LYS A 15 7.66 6.51 -3.31
CA LYS A 15 6.88 7.74 -3.04
C LYS A 15 5.72 7.98 -4.02
N ARG A 16 5.87 7.56 -5.28
CA ARG A 16 4.81 7.66 -6.31
C ARG A 16 3.56 6.83 -6.01
N ASP A 17 3.67 5.81 -5.16
CA ASP A 17 2.57 4.89 -4.85
C ASP A 17 1.63 5.46 -3.76
N VAL A 18 1.99 6.56 -3.10
CA VAL A 18 1.20 7.20 -2.03
C VAL A 18 -0.22 7.50 -2.49
N VAL A 19 -0.35 8.07 -3.69
CA VAL A 19 -1.65 8.48 -4.24
C VAL A 19 -2.54 7.26 -4.50
N GLY A 20 -2.00 6.22 -5.14
CA GLY A 20 -2.75 4.99 -5.42
C GLY A 20 -3.11 4.22 -4.15
N LEU A 21 -2.22 4.22 -3.15
CA LEU A 21 -2.51 3.62 -1.85
C LEU A 21 -3.62 4.37 -1.12
N LEU A 22 -3.57 5.71 -1.12
CA LEU A 22 -4.62 6.53 -0.52
C LEU A 22 -5.95 6.26 -1.21
N GLU A 23 -6.01 6.25 -2.54
CA GLU A 23 -7.23 5.94 -3.28
C GLU A 23 -7.82 4.57 -2.86
N TYR A 24 -6.96 3.54 -2.80
CA TYR A 24 -7.37 2.19 -2.44
C TYR A 24 -7.92 2.07 -1.01
N LEU A 25 -7.28 2.75 -0.04
CA LEU A 25 -7.63 2.67 1.38
C LEU A 25 -8.58 3.77 1.86
N SER A 26 -8.90 4.77 1.02
CA SER A 26 -9.86 5.82 1.38
C SER A 26 -11.28 5.27 1.56
N ASN A 27 -11.63 4.25 0.79
CA ASN A 27 -12.93 3.60 0.80
C ASN A 27 -12.78 2.07 0.63
N PRO A 28 -12.28 1.36 1.67
CA PRO A 28 -12.00 -0.06 1.58
C PRO A 28 -13.28 -0.84 1.29
N ARG A 29 -13.25 -1.69 0.26
CA ARG A 29 -14.42 -2.49 -0.17
C ARG A 29 -14.66 -3.73 0.70
N VAL A 30 -13.64 -4.19 1.42
CA VAL A 30 -13.68 -5.41 2.24
C VAL A 30 -13.40 -5.07 3.69
N ASN A 31 -14.11 -5.73 4.61
CA ASN A 31 -14.06 -5.42 6.04
C ASN A 31 -12.69 -5.61 6.67
N CYS A 32 -11.83 -6.48 6.13
CA CYS A 32 -10.48 -6.71 6.66
C CYS A 32 -9.58 -5.48 6.57
N PHE A 33 -9.86 -4.53 5.65
CA PHE A 33 -9.13 -3.26 5.54
C PHE A 33 -9.90 -2.07 6.14
N ALA A 34 -11.04 -2.30 6.81
CA ALA A 34 -11.82 -1.21 7.39
C ALA A 34 -11.04 -0.41 8.46
N ALA A 35 -10.18 -1.10 9.22
CA ALA A 35 -9.30 -0.49 10.22
C ALA A 35 -8.12 0.29 9.59
N ASP A 36 -7.79 0.00 8.33
CA ASP A 36 -6.67 0.62 7.61
C ASP A 36 -7.13 1.82 6.77
N ARG A 37 -8.32 2.37 7.02
CA ARG A 37 -8.84 3.50 6.26
C ARG A 37 -7.94 4.73 6.41
N LEU A 38 -7.56 5.33 5.29
CA LEU A 38 -6.70 6.52 5.24
C LEU A 38 -7.45 7.73 4.68
N CYS A 39 -7.11 8.92 5.16
CA CYS A 39 -7.79 10.17 4.78
C CYS A 39 -6.86 11.27 4.27
N SER A 40 -5.55 11.03 4.18
CA SER A 40 -4.59 12.01 3.65
C SER A 40 -3.34 11.34 3.07
N GLU A 41 -2.63 12.07 2.19
CA GLU A 41 -1.37 11.60 1.59
C GLU A 41 -0.28 11.40 2.65
N GLU A 42 -0.26 12.23 3.70
CA GLU A 42 0.70 12.10 4.81
C GLU A 42 0.45 10.81 5.58
N ALA A 43 -0.81 10.48 5.86
CA ALA A 43 -1.16 9.23 6.53
C ALA A 43 -0.80 8.00 5.66
N ALA A 44 -1.02 8.08 4.35
CA ALA A 44 -0.61 7.04 3.40
C ALA A 44 0.91 6.90 3.30
N PHE A 45 1.64 8.02 3.32
CA PHE A 45 3.09 8.01 3.34
C PHE A 45 3.63 7.35 4.61
N VAL A 46 3.10 7.72 5.79
CA VAL A 46 3.44 7.07 7.07
C VAL A 46 3.11 5.57 7.03
N TYR A 47 1.94 5.20 6.52
CA TYR A 47 1.53 3.81 6.38
C TYR A 47 2.49 2.97 5.51
N MET A 48 3.09 3.57 4.47
CA MET A 48 4.10 2.92 3.65
C MET A 48 5.44 2.73 4.38
N GLN A 49 5.81 3.65 5.27
CA GLN A 49 7.09 3.59 5.99
C GLN A 49 7.04 2.64 7.19
N TYR A 50 5.89 2.54 7.87
CA TYR A 50 5.74 1.74 9.07
C TYR A 50 4.97 0.45 8.79
N SER A 51 5.67 -0.68 8.86
CA SER A 51 5.04 -1.99 8.93
C SER A 51 5.12 -2.55 10.36
N GLN A 52 4.06 -3.22 10.78
CA GLN A 52 4.10 -3.98 12.03
C GLN A 52 5.09 -5.14 11.88
N LYS A 53 5.68 -5.57 13.01
CA LYS A 53 6.52 -6.76 13.05
C LYS A 53 5.76 -7.92 12.38
N ASP A 54 6.40 -8.58 11.43
CA ASP A 54 5.88 -9.69 10.63
C ASP A 54 4.85 -9.34 9.53
N MET A 55 4.56 -8.05 9.29
CA MET A 55 3.71 -7.61 8.18
C MET A 55 4.55 -7.10 7.00
N GLN A 56 4.42 -7.76 5.85
CA GLN A 56 5.05 -7.35 4.59
C GLN A 56 4.01 -6.67 3.69
N ARG A 57 4.39 -5.56 3.06
CA ARG A 57 3.53 -4.81 2.15
C ARG A 57 4.33 -4.40 0.92
N TYR A 58 3.77 -4.63 -0.26
CA TYR A 58 4.43 -4.38 -1.55
C TYR A 58 3.50 -3.63 -2.50
N ALA A 59 4.08 -2.85 -3.39
CA ALA A 59 3.38 -2.25 -4.51
C ALA A 59 3.33 -3.24 -5.69
N VAL A 60 2.29 -3.11 -6.51
CA VAL A 60 2.11 -3.86 -7.75
C VAL A 60 2.08 -2.88 -8.92
N SER A 61 2.78 -3.23 -10.01
CA SER A 61 2.84 -2.45 -11.25
C SER A 61 2.81 -3.37 -12.47
#